data_AF-A0A6S7I362-F1
#
_entry.id   AF-A0A6S7I362-F1
#
_cell.length_a   1.000
_cell.length_b   1.000
_cell.length_c   1.000
_cell.angle_alpha   90.00
_cell.angle_beta   90.00
_cell.angle_gamma   90.00
#
_symmetry.space_group_name_H-M   'P 1'
#
loop_
_entity.id
_entity.type
_entity.pdbx_description
1 polymer ?
#
loop_
_entity_poly.entity_id
_entity_poly.type
_entity_poly.pdbx_seq_one_letter_code
_entity_poly.pdbx_strand_id
1 'polypeptide(L)'
;MDGQTKGSSLEEIAFKWMFHCGIVKSLHEQCQRYENESSDNKMREKRIYRIIFTIDAGELLDFDVQLGSVVCNQPEKGKEIFQEACFICIQTLNWIPEIMSKTQVDLQMRYLSIPRFISCSSVFALRRELLESGSRSMPLFCTVGIVSGMTSRVNYTQSTWFQCINNTCHSSSIGSGCAGYSNNPGGENISGDMICISCGTPLEEDISCRILGVYVRAPVANNVTKVNACPILSMVPQSLLEASKSKFCKIQKLYEDRKSSPWSFAASLAYFFGGEA
;
A
#
# COMPACT_ATOMS: atom_id res chain seq x y z
N MET A 1 -17.43 19.95 31.95
CA MET A 1 -17.22 18.55 31.52
C MET A 1 -17.18 18.58 30.00
N ASP A 2 -16.03 18.98 29.48
CA ASP A 2 -15.85 19.19 28.03
C ASP A 2 -15.36 17.89 27.42
N GLY A 3 -16.26 17.22 26.71
CA GLY A 3 -15.95 16.04 25.92
C GLY A 3 -15.10 16.43 24.73
N GLN A 4 -13.79 16.30 24.84
CA GLN A 4 -12.89 16.27 23.69
C GLN A 4 -13.25 15.06 22.83
N THR A 5 -13.90 15.31 21.68
CA THR A 5 -13.93 14.38 20.55
C THR A 5 -12.49 14.10 20.14
N LYS A 6 -11.96 12.95 20.58
CA LYS A 6 -10.66 12.42 20.16
C LYS A 6 -10.70 12.30 18.63
N GLY A 7 -9.92 13.10 17.92
CA GLY A 7 -9.82 13.01 16.46
C GLY A 7 -9.44 11.58 16.06
N SER A 8 -10.10 11.04 15.03
CA SER A 8 -9.75 9.73 14.48
C SER A 8 -8.27 9.71 14.07
N SER A 9 -7.59 8.59 14.31
CA SER A 9 -6.20 8.42 13.86
C SER A 9 -6.13 8.33 12.33
N LEU A 10 -4.96 8.57 11.73
CA LEU A 10 -4.80 8.49 10.28
C LEU A 10 -5.05 7.06 9.75
N GLU A 11 -4.74 6.05 10.55
CA GLU A 11 -5.00 4.64 10.26
C GLU A 11 -6.51 4.35 10.23
N GLU A 12 -7.27 4.91 11.18
CA GLU A 12 -8.74 4.81 11.18
C GLU A 12 -9.35 5.49 9.95
N ILE A 13 -8.83 6.66 9.57
CA ILE A 13 -9.28 7.40 8.37
C ILE A 13 -8.93 6.60 7.11
N ALA A 14 -7.72 6.04 7.03
CA ALA A 14 -7.30 5.18 5.92
C ALA A 14 -8.19 3.95 5.80
N PHE A 15 -8.53 3.30 6.92
CA PHE A 15 -9.46 2.18 6.93
C PHE A 15 -10.86 2.57 6.43
N LYS A 16 -11.39 3.72 6.87
CA LYS A 16 -12.69 4.23 6.38
C LYS A 16 -12.68 4.47 4.88
N TRP A 17 -11.61 5.08 4.37
CA TRP A 17 -11.44 5.31 2.93
C TRP A 17 -11.34 3.99 2.16
N MET A 18 -10.55 3.01 2.65
CA MET A 18 -10.46 1.68 2.03
C MET A 18 -11.82 0.99 1.93
N PHE A 19 -12.67 1.16 2.94
CA PHE A 19 -14.03 0.61 2.92
C PHE A 19 -14.92 1.35 1.91
N HIS A 20 -14.84 2.69 1.87
CA HIS A 20 -15.59 3.53 0.94
C HIS A 20 -15.30 3.18 -0.52
N CYS A 21 -14.03 3.02 -0.87
CA CYS A 21 -13.58 2.74 -2.24
C CYS A 21 -13.62 1.24 -2.61
N GLY A 22 -14.11 0.37 -1.72
CA GLY A 22 -14.18 -1.07 -1.96
C GLY A 22 -12.83 -1.80 -2.00
N ILE A 23 -11.75 -1.15 -1.54
CA ILE A 23 -10.40 -1.72 -1.49
C ILE A 23 -10.33 -2.92 -0.55
N VAL A 24 -11.12 -2.91 0.53
CA VAL A 24 -11.22 -4.05 1.47
C VAL A 24 -11.65 -5.34 0.76
N LYS A 25 -12.51 -5.25 -0.27
CA LYS A 25 -12.89 -6.42 -1.06
C LYS A 25 -11.70 -6.95 -1.87
N SER A 26 -10.95 -6.06 -2.51
CA SER A 26 -9.74 -6.45 -3.24
C SER A 26 -8.66 -7.00 -2.30
N LEU A 27 -8.57 -6.49 -1.07
CA LEU A 27 -7.70 -7.01 -0.03
C LEU A 27 -8.06 -8.46 0.31
N HIS A 28 -9.33 -8.74 0.58
CA HIS A 28 -9.81 -10.10 0.85
C HIS A 28 -9.51 -11.07 -0.31
N GLU A 29 -9.80 -10.67 -1.55
CA GLU A 29 -9.52 -11.48 -2.74
C GLU A 29 -8.02 -11.77 -2.90
N GLN A 30 -7.14 -10.86 -2.48
CA GLN A 30 -5.69 -11.08 -2.46
C GLN A 30 -5.27 -12.02 -1.33
N CYS A 31 -5.86 -11.89 -0.13
CA CYS A 31 -5.62 -12.80 1.00
C CYS A 31 -6.01 -14.25 0.67
N GLN A 32 -7.16 -14.47 0.04
CA GLN A 32 -7.62 -15.81 -0.36
C GLN A 32 -6.66 -16.53 -1.31
N ARG A 33 -5.89 -15.81 -2.13
CA ARG A 33 -4.87 -16.44 -2.99
C ARG A 33 -3.77 -17.08 -2.16
N TYR A 34 -3.41 -16.49 -1.02
CA TYR A 34 -2.40 -17.06 -0.13
C TYR A 34 -2.90 -18.32 0.58
N GLU A 35 -4.18 -18.37 0.95
CA GLU A 35 -4.83 -19.55 1.52
C GLU A 35 -4.85 -20.71 0.49
N ASN A 36 -5.29 -20.44 -0.74
CA ASN A 36 -5.34 -21.46 -1.78
C ASN A 36 -3.95 -21.98 -2.19
N GLU A 37 -2.95 -21.09 -2.26
CA GLU A 37 -1.55 -21.47 -2.56
C GLU A 37 -0.88 -22.26 -1.43
N SER A 38 -1.40 -22.20 -0.20
CA SER A 38 -0.90 -23.00 0.92
C SER A 38 -1.34 -24.47 0.86
N SER A 39 -2.42 -24.76 0.11
CA SER A 39 -3.02 -26.10 -0.03
C SER A 39 -2.31 -26.96 -1.09
N ASP A 40 -1.71 -26.35 -2.12
CA ASP A 40 -0.97 -27.03 -3.18
C ASP A 40 0.53 -27.16 -2.82
N ASN A 41 0.83 -28.13 -1.96
CA ASN A 41 2.11 -28.86 -1.87
C ASN A 41 3.42 -28.10 -2.22
N LYS A 42 3.84 -27.17 -1.36
CA LYS A 42 5.24 -26.95 -0.91
C LYS A 42 5.24 -25.93 0.21
N MET A 43 5.11 -26.43 1.44
CA MET A 43 5.11 -25.64 2.67
C MET A 43 6.47 -24.95 2.88
N ARG A 44 6.64 -23.78 2.27
CA ARG A 44 7.49 -22.73 2.83
C ARG A 44 6.56 -21.81 3.57
N GLU A 45 6.77 -21.65 4.88
CA GLU A 45 6.11 -20.59 5.65
C GLU A 45 6.34 -19.28 4.91
N LYS A 46 5.28 -18.73 4.30
CA LYS A 46 5.37 -17.45 3.60
C LYS A 46 5.55 -16.38 4.65
N ARG A 47 6.76 -15.79 4.70
CA ARG A 47 7.08 -14.74 5.67
C ARG A 47 6.65 -13.35 5.19
N ILE A 48 6.39 -13.18 3.89
CA ILE A 48 6.02 -11.90 3.28
C ILE A 48 4.79 -12.08 2.38
N TYR A 49 3.77 -11.27 2.62
CA TYR A 49 2.50 -11.23 1.89
C TYR A 49 2.42 -9.95 1.09
N ARG A 50 2.39 -10.06 -0.23
CA ARG A 50 2.37 -8.92 -1.15
C ARG A 50 0.95 -8.48 -1.44
N ILE A 51 0.66 -7.22 -1.14
CA ILE A 51 -0.66 -6.63 -1.31
C ILE A 51 -0.53 -5.44 -2.24
N ILE A 52 -1.36 -5.37 -3.26
CA ILE A 52 -1.32 -4.31 -4.26
C ILE A 52 -2.60 -3.49 -4.16
N PHE A 53 -2.45 -2.20 -3.90
CA PHE A 53 -3.55 -1.23 -3.90
C PHE A 53 -3.42 -0.28 -5.08
N THR A 54 -4.57 0.07 -5.64
CA THR A 54 -4.70 1.19 -6.56
C THR A 54 -5.43 2.31 -5.82
N ILE A 55 -4.79 3.47 -5.72
CA ILE A 55 -5.25 4.61 -4.93
C ILE A 55 -5.42 5.79 -5.86
N ASP A 56 -6.64 6.30 -5.96
CA ASP A 56 -6.88 7.61 -6.57
C ASP A 56 -6.50 8.69 -5.54
N ALA A 57 -5.39 9.38 -5.79
CA ALA A 57 -4.87 10.37 -4.87
C ALA A 57 -5.79 11.60 -4.78
N GLY A 58 -6.48 11.95 -5.86
CA GLY A 58 -7.46 13.05 -5.87
C GLY A 58 -8.67 12.72 -5.01
N GLU A 59 -9.26 11.53 -5.20
CA GLU A 59 -10.37 11.05 -4.37
C GLU A 59 -9.97 10.96 -2.89
N LEU A 60 -8.75 10.51 -2.59
CA LEU A 60 -8.26 10.44 -1.21
C LEU A 60 -8.16 11.82 -0.54
N LEU A 61 -7.73 12.84 -1.29
CA LEU A 61 -7.68 14.22 -0.78
C LEU A 61 -9.06 14.83 -0.58
N ASP A 62 -9.99 14.54 -1.49
CA ASP A 62 -11.38 14.98 -1.37
C ASP A 62 -12.07 14.30 -0.17
N PHE A 63 -11.69 13.05 0.13
CA PHE A 63 -12.17 12.31 1.29
C PHE A 63 -11.59 12.82 2.61
N ASP A 64 -10.26 12.96 2.69
CA ASP A 64 -9.56 13.52 3.84
C ASP A 64 -8.27 14.23 3.44
N VAL A 65 -8.24 15.55 3.68
CA VAL A 65 -7.12 16.41 3.28
C VAL A 65 -5.83 16.05 4.00
N GLN A 66 -5.88 15.60 5.26
CA GLN A 66 -4.68 15.30 6.03
C GLN A 66 -4.03 14.01 5.52
N LEU A 67 -4.81 12.94 5.39
CA LEU A 67 -4.34 11.67 4.87
C LEU A 67 -3.88 11.79 3.42
N GLY A 68 -4.67 12.45 2.57
CA GLY A 68 -4.32 12.70 1.17
C GLY A 68 -3.02 13.52 1.05
N SER A 69 -2.83 14.54 1.90
CA SER A 69 -1.60 15.34 1.90
C SER A 69 -0.38 14.52 2.34
N VAL A 70 -0.52 13.67 3.36
CA VAL A 70 0.57 12.77 3.79
C VAL A 70 0.94 11.82 2.65
N VAL A 71 -0.02 11.19 2.00
CA VAL A 71 0.23 10.25 0.90
C VAL A 71 0.89 10.92 -0.29
N CYS A 72 0.45 12.14 -0.64
CA CYS A 72 1.01 12.87 -1.78
C CYS A 72 2.41 13.41 -1.49
N ASN A 73 2.67 13.92 -0.28
CA ASN A 73 3.93 14.60 0.03
C ASN A 73 4.98 13.68 0.66
N GLN A 74 4.55 12.62 1.34
CA GLN A 74 5.38 11.65 2.06
C GLN A 74 4.88 10.23 1.76
N PRO A 75 5.02 9.75 0.52
CA PRO A 75 4.42 8.47 0.08
C PRO A 75 4.89 7.27 0.91
N GLU A 76 6.10 7.32 1.47
CA GLU A 76 6.61 6.28 2.38
C GLU A 76 5.81 6.21 3.68
N LYS A 77 5.56 7.37 4.30
CA LYS A 77 4.72 7.47 5.49
C LYS A 77 3.27 7.09 5.18
N GLY A 78 2.78 7.50 4.02
CA GLY A 78 1.47 7.07 3.51
C GLY A 78 1.37 5.55 3.41
N LYS A 79 2.41 4.89 2.85
CA LYS A 79 2.51 3.43 2.77
C LYS A 79 2.48 2.78 4.15
N GLU A 80 3.23 3.30 5.12
CA GLU A 80 3.22 2.77 6.50
C GLU A 80 1.81 2.82 7.13
N ILE A 81 1.09 3.92 6.95
CA ILE A 81 -0.29 4.08 7.46
C ILE A 81 -1.22 3.03 6.83
N PHE A 82 -1.19 2.88 5.51
CA PHE A 82 -2.02 1.89 4.82
C PHE A 82 -1.58 0.46 5.12
N GLN A 83 -0.29 0.20 5.31
CA GLN A 83 0.24 -1.11 5.69
C GLN A 83 -0.29 -1.52 7.07
N GLU A 84 -0.32 -0.59 8.02
CA GLU A 84 -0.88 -0.81 9.36
C GLU A 84 -2.39 -1.05 9.32
N ALA A 85 -3.14 -0.23 8.58
CA ALA A 85 -4.57 -0.43 8.38
C ALA A 85 -4.88 -1.80 7.73
N CYS A 86 -4.09 -2.22 6.75
CA CYS A 86 -4.18 -3.56 6.14
C CYS A 86 -3.94 -4.66 7.16
N PHE A 87 -2.84 -4.57 7.91
CA PHE A 87 -2.45 -5.57 8.91
C PHE A 87 -3.55 -5.75 9.96
N ILE A 88 -4.08 -4.66 10.51
CA ILE A 88 -5.18 -4.69 11.47
C ILE A 88 -6.41 -5.37 10.87
N CYS A 89 -6.76 -5.05 9.62
CA CYS A 89 -7.90 -5.65 8.93
C CYS A 89 -7.74 -7.17 8.77
N ILE A 90 -6.58 -7.61 8.25
CA ILE A 90 -6.28 -9.04 8.04
C ILE A 90 -6.29 -9.81 9.36
N GLN A 91 -5.66 -9.26 10.40
CA GLN A 91 -5.59 -9.90 11.71
C GLN A 91 -6.96 -9.96 12.39
N THR A 92 -7.74 -8.88 12.34
CA THR A 92 -9.07 -8.81 12.97
C THR A 92 -10.05 -9.77 12.31
N LEU A 93 -9.99 -9.91 10.99
CA LEU A 93 -10.87 -10.80 10.23
C LEU A 93 -10.28 -12.21 10.07
N ASN A 94 -9.09 -12.45 10.63
CA ASN A 94 -8.35 -13.70 10.57
C ASN A 94 -8.22 -14.28 9.14
N TRP A 95 -7.98 -13.41 8.16
CA TRP A 95 -7.85 -13.82 6.75
C TRP A 95 -6.52 -14.53 6.45
N ILE A 96 -5.48 -14.26 7.24
CA ILE A 96 -4.18 -14.92 7.16
C ILE A 96 -3.74 -15.18 8.61
N PRO A 97 -4.03 -16.37 9.16
CA PRO A 97 -3.76 -16.66 10.57
C PRO A 97 -2.28 -16.59 10.96
N GLU A 98 -1.37 -16.81 10.00
CA GLU A 98 0.08 -16.81 10.23
C GLU A 98 0.69 -15.40 10.24
N ILE A 99 -0.10 -14.35 9.96
CA ILE A 99 0.39 -12.97 10.00
C ILE A 99 0.51 -12.49 11.45
N MET A 100 1.71 -12.08 11.83
CA MET A 100 2.06 -11.71 13.20
C MET A 100 2.52 -10.26 13.32
N SER A 101 3.02 -9.67 12.25
CA SER A 101 3.51 -8.29 12.22
C SER A 101 3.11 -7.57 10.95
N LYS A 102 2.89 -6.26 11.03
CA LYS A 102 2.68 -5.38 9.86
C LYS A 102 3.86 -5.42 8.88
N THR A 103 5.07 -5.73 9.37
CA THR A 103 6.27 -5.90 8.52
C THR A 103 6.20 -7.15 7.64
N GLN A 104 5.21 -8.02 7.79
CA GLN A 104 5.00 -9.12 6.84
C GLN A 104 4.15 -8.68 5.64
N VAL A 105 3.52 -7.50 5.68
CA VAL A 105 2.69 -6.97 4.59
C VAL A 105 3.54 -6.13 3.64
N ASP A 106 3.96 -6.69 2.51
CA ASP A 106 4.58 -5.90 1.42
C ASP A 106 3.50 -5.14 0.65
N LEU A 107 3.18 -3.92 1.10
CA LEU A 107 2.20 -3.07 0.45
C LEU A 107 2.79 -2.32 -0.75
N GLN A 108 2.19 -2.51 -1.92
CA GLN A 108 2.50 -1.79 -3.15
C GLN A 108 1.35 -0.87 -3.53
N MET A 109 1.58 0.43 -3.41
CA MET A 109 0.61 1.45 -3.78
C MET A 109 0.85 1.90 -5.23
N ARG A 110 -0.18 1.78 -6.06
CA ARG A 110 -0.26 2.35 -7.40
C ARG A 110 -1.16 3.57 -7.34
N TYR A 111 -0.67 4.69 -7.83
CA TYR A 111 -1.40 5.95 -7.73
C TYR A 111 -2.10 6.29 -9.05
N LEU A 112 -3.35 6.72 -8.95
CA LEU A 112 -4.15 7.33 -10.01
C LEU A 112 -4.38 8.81 -9.68
N SER A 113 -4.67 9.60 -10.72
CA SER A 113 -5.13 10.99 -10.60
C SER A 113 -4.29 11.85 -9.65
N ILE A 114 -2.96 11.68 -9.67
CA ILE A 114 -2.04 12.44 -8.80
C ILE A 114 -2.28 13.93 -9.04
N PRO A 115 -2.73 14.68 -8.03
CA PRO A 115 -3.01 16.09 -8.23
C PRO A 115 -1.71 16.82 -8.54
N ARG A 116 -1.78 17.74 -9.50
CA ARG A 116 -0.63 18.53 -9.95
C ARG A 116 -0.37 19.66 -8.96
N PHE A 117 0.09 19.32 -7.75
CA PHE A 117 0.45 20.30 -6.73
C PHE A 117 1.68 21.11 -7.10
N ILE A 118 2.59 20.50 -7.88
CA ILE A 118 3.81 21.14 -8.32
C ILE A 118 3.76 21.23 -9.84
N SER A 119 3.57 22.44 -10.35
CA SER A 119 3.70 22.75 -11.78
C SER A 119 5.17 22.78 -12.16
N CYS A 120 5.89 21.67 -11.97
CA CYS A 120 7.28 21.62 -12.33
C CYS A 120 7.41 21.24 -13.81
N SER A 121 8.03 22.12 -14.59
CA SER A 121 8.24 21.93 -16.03
C SER A 121 9.18 20.76 -16.34
N SER A 122 9.95 20.28 -15.36
CA SER A 122 10.80 19.10 -15.51
C SER A 122 11.09 18.40 -14.17
N VAL A 123 11.39 17.09 -14.23
CA VAL A 123 11.85 16.30 -13.08
C VAL A 123 13.15 16.88 -12.46
N PHE A 124 13.98 17.54 -13.27
CA PHE A 124 15.22 18.19 -12.81
C PHE A 124 14.94 19.41 -11.94
N ALA A 125 13.94 20.22 -12.30
CA ALA A 125 13.54 21.36 -11.50
C ALA A 125 12.91 20.90 -10.16
N LEU A 126 12.08 19.85 -10.19
CA LEU A 126 11.47 19.28 -8.99
C LEU A 126 12.53 18.79 -8.00
N ARG A 127 13.51 18.02 -8.49
CA ARG A 127 14.60 17.52 -7.66
C ARG A 127 15.42 18.64 -7.04
N ARG A 128 15.68 19.71 -7.79
CA ARG A 128 16.43 20.88 -7.31
C ARG A 128 15.68 21.62 -6.20
N GLU A 129 14.40 21.90 -6.39
CA GLU A 129 13.55 22.54 -5.38
C GLU A 129 13.47 21.70 -4.09
N LEU A 130 13.43 20.37 -4.20
CA LEU A 130 13.43 19.47 -3.05
C LEU A 130 14.77 19.46 -2.30
N LEU A 131 15.88 19.51 -3.03
CA LEU A 131 17.22 19.65 -2.46
C LEU A 131 17.38 20.99 -1.72
N GLU A 132 16.91 22.07 -2.33
CA GLU A 132 17.00 23.43 -1.76
C GLU A 132 16.09 23.62 -0.54
N SER A 133 14.91 22.98 -0.51
CA SER A 133 14.00 22.98 0.64
C SER A 133 14.44 22.07 1.79
N GLY A 134 15.53 21.30 1.62
CA GLY A 134 15.98 20.33 2.62
C GLY A 134 15.02 19.15 2.82
N SER A 135 14.04 18.97 1.92
CA SER A 135 13.10 17.87 2.01
C SER A 135 13.80 16.54 1.74
N ARG A 136 13.68 15.61 2.68
CA ARG A 136 14.23 14.24 2.56
C ARG A 136 13.31 13.28 1.80
N SER A 137 12.05 13.65 1.59
CA SER A 137 11.07 12.81 0.90
C SER A 137 10.69 13.42 -0.45
N MET A 138 10.64 12.56 -1.47
CA MET A 138 10.17 12.92 -2.80
C MET A 138 8.64 12.80 -2.82
N PRO A 139 7.89 13.89 -3.07
CA PRO A 139 6.45 13.83 -3.22
C PRO A 139 6.07 13.06 -4.49
N LEU A 140 4.81 12.60 -4.55
CA LEU A 140 4.24 12.06 -5.76
C LEU A 140 4.22 13.13 -6.85
N PHE A 141 4.65 12.75 -8.05
CA PHE A 141 4.60 13.61 -9.23
C PHE A 141 4.24 12.79 -10.46
N CYS A 142 3.68 13.48 -11.46
CA CYS A 142 3.35 12.90 -12.76
C CYS A 142 4.08 13.68 -13.84
N THR A 143 4.72 12.97 -14.77
CA THR A 143 5.35 13.54 -15.96
C THR A 143 4.76 12.91 -17.21
N VAL A 144 4.58 13.72 -18.26
CA VAL A 144 4.18 13.26 -19.58
C VAL A 144 5.27 13.67 -20.56
N GLY A 145 5.72 12.74 -21.39
CA GLY A 145 6.77 13.00 -22.37
C GLY A 145 6.99 11.79 -23.28
N ILE A 146 7.98 11.91 -24.16
CA ILE A 146 8.31 10.85 -25.12
C ILE A 146 9.38 9.94 -24.53
N VAL A 147 9.11 8.64 -24.50
CA VAL A 147 10.13 7.64 -24.14
C VAL A 147 11.13 7.55 -25.30
N SER A 148 12.35 8.03 -25.07
CA SER A 148 13.41 8.07 -26.11
C SER A 148 14.18 6.76 -26.23
N GLY A 149 13.99 5.84 -25.29
CA GLY A 149 14.66 4.55 -25.23
C GLY A 149 14.28 3.81 -23.96
N MET A 150 14.72 2.56 -23.85
CA MET A 150 14.47 1.73 -22.66
C MET A 150 15.67 0.81 -22.45
N THR A 151 16.11 0.64 -21.21
CA THR A 151 17.18 -0.31 -20.87
C THR A 151 16.66 -1.75 -20.95
N SER A 152 17.58 -2.71 -20.92
CA SER A 152 17.24 -4.09 -20.61
C SER A 152 16.56 -4.21 -19.25
N ARG A 153 15.81 -5.30 -19.07
CA ARG A 153 15.19 -5.66 -17.80
C ARG A 153 16.28 -6.01 -16.79
N VAL A 154 16.21 -5.40 -15.61
CA VAL A 154 17.12 -5.67 -14.49
C VAL A 154 16.31 -6.17 -13.31
N ASN A 155 16.74 -7.29 -12.74
CA ASN A 155 16.15 -7.84 -11.52
C ASN A 155 16.79 -7.18 -10.30
N TYR A 156 16.00 -6.97 -9.26
CA TYR A 156 16.47 -6.47 -7.97
C TYR A 156 15.72 -7.15 -6.84
N THR A 157 16.32 -7.18 -5.65
CA THR A 157 15.58 -7.61 -4.45
C THR A 157 14.57 -6.53 -4.10
N GLN A 158 13.29 -6.84 -4.26
CA GLN A 158 12.21 -5.93 -3.90
C GLN A 158 11.90 -6.03 -2.41
N SER A 159 11.78 -7.26 -1.91
CA SER A 159 11.44 -7.52 -0.51
C SER A 159 12.21 -8.75 -0.05
N THR A 160 12.63 -8.77 1.21
CA THR A 160 13.29 -9.94 1.79
C THR A 160 13.08 -9.96 3.29
N TRP A 161 13.28 -11.10 3.93
CA TRP A 161 13.07 -11.28 5.36
C TRP A 161 14.40 -11.29 6.09
N PHE A 162 14.46 -10.63 7.24
CA PHE A 162 15.62 -10.58 8.11
C PHE A 162 15.32 -11.21 9.45
N GLN A 163 16.23 -12.02 9.94
CA GLN A 163 16.10 -12.72 11.21
C GLN A 163 17.31 -12.44 12.11
N CYS A 164 17.07 -12.35 13.41
CA CYS A 164 18.17 -12.15 14.35
C CYS A 164 19.01 -13.43 14.45
N ILE A 165 20.33 -13.30 14.29
CA ILE A 165 21.30 -14.42 14.40
C ILE A 165 21.39 -14.95 15.83
N ASN A 166 21.11 -14.09 16.82
CA ASN A 166 21.18 -14.49 18.22
C ASN A 166 19.95 -15.36 18.58
N ASN A 167 20.12 -16.68 18.57
CA ASN A 167 19.08 -17.68 18.89
C ASN A 167 18.45 -17.55 20.29
N THR A 168 19.02 -16.74 21.18
CA THR A 168 18.44 -16.45 22.51
C THR A 168 17.55 -15.20 22.51
N CYS A 169 17.53 -14.44 21.41
CA CYS A 169 16.72 -13.25 21.26
C CYS A 169 15.28 -13.64 20.89
N HIS A 170 14.28 -12.96 21.45
CA HIS A 170 12.89 -13.19 21.03
C HIS A 170 12.69 -13.00 19.51
N SER A 171 13.42 -12.04 18.94
CA SER A 171 13.44 -11.74 17.49
C SER A 171 14.17 -12.77 16.62
N SER A 172 14.72 -13.84 17.20
CA SER A 172 15.25 -14.99 16.45
C SER A 172 14.24 -16.10 16.24
N SER A 173 13.06 -16.02 16.85
CA SER A 173 11.98 -16.98 16.60
C SER A 173 11.39 -16.79 15.19
N ILE A 174 10.88 -17.88 14.62
CA ILE A 174 10.16 -17.87 13.34
C ILE A 174 8.98 -16.89 13.45
N GLY A 175 8.90 -15.93 12.53
CA GLY A 175 7.86 -14.89 12.54
C GLY A 175 8.22 -13.59 13.28
N SER A 176 9.31 -13.57 14.06
CA SER A 176 9.72 -12.40 14.89
C SER A 176 10.83 -11.55 14.28
N GLY A 177 11.18 -11.84 13.03
CA GLY A 177 12.05 -11.01 12.20
C GLY A 177 11.34 -9.78 11.62
N CYS A 178 11.98 -9.09 10.69
CA CYS A 178 11.39 -7.97 9.96
C CYS A 178 11.60 -8.14 8.46
N ALA A 179 10.65 -7.67 7.65
CA ALA A 179 10.90 -7.56 6.21
C ALA A 179 11.65 -6.27 5.91
N GLY A 180 12.65 -6.37 5.04
CA GLY A 180 13.24 -5.22 4.38
C GLY A 180 12.59 -5.04 3.01
N TYR A 181 12.29 -3.79 2.66
CA TYR A 181 11.72 -3.40 1.37
C TYR A 181 12.67 -2.46 0.64
N SER A 182 12.95 -2.75 -0.63
CA SER A 182 13.61 -1.80 -1.52
C SER A 182 12.54 -0.97 -2.22
N ASN A 183 12.43 0.30 -1.83
CA ASN A 183 11.55 1.25 -2.50
C ASN A 183 12.20 1.91 -3.73
N ASN A 184 13.50 1.67 -3.97
CA ASN A 184 14.24 2.33 -5.04
C ASN A 184 14.98 1.32 -5.95
N PRO A 185 14.49 1.05 -7.17
CA PRO A 185 15.14 0.15 -8.10
C PRO A 185 16.51 0.70 -8.56
N GLY A 186 17.57 0.25 -7.88
CA GLY A 186 18.95 0.69 -8.07
C GLY A 186 19.52 1.58 -6.96
N GLY A 187 18.84 1.69 -5.81
CA GLY A 187 19.41 2.27 -4.58
C GLY A 187 20.37 1.32 -3.85
N GLU A 188 20.87 1.76 -2.69
CA GLU A 188 21.67 0.92 -1.80
C GLU A 188 20.96 -0.41 -1.56
N ASN A 189 21.72 -1.51 -1.63
CA ASN A 189 21.19 -2.84 -1.39
C ASN A 189 20.46 -2.87 -0.04
N ILE A 190 19.35 -3.61 0.07
CA ILE A 190 18.64 -3.82 1.36
C ILE A 190 19.60 -4.36 2.45
N SER A 191 20.76 -4.88 2.04
CA SER A 191 21.90 -5.25 2.87
C SER A 191 22.67 -4.04 3.46
N GLY A 192 21.97 -3.13 4.13
CA GLY A 192 22.62 -2.31 5.15
C GLY A 192 22.91 -3.15 6.40
N ASP A 193 23.80 -2.68 7.28
CA ASP A 193 24.06 -3.27 8.60
C ASP A 193 22.81 -3.13 9.49
N MET A 194 21.77 -3.90 9.18
CA MET A 194 20.55 -3.92 9.97
C MET A 194 20.82 -4.62 11.28
N ILE A 195 20.53 -3.93 12.36
CA ILE A 195 20.68 -4.43 13.72
C ILE A 195 19.31 -4.75 14.30
N CYS A 196 19.25 -5.82 15.08
CA CYS A 196 18.08 -6.18 15.84
C CYS A 196 17.78 -5.11 16.88
N ILE A 197 16.57 -4.56 16.88
CA ILE A 197 16.15 -3.52 17.85
C ILE A 197 16.19 -4.07 19.28
N SER A 198 15.92 -5.37 19.45
CA SER A 198 15.82 -6.01 20.77
C SER A 198 17.17 -6.28 21.43
N CYS A 199 18.20 -6.64 20.66
CA CYS A 199 19.49 -7.08 21.21
C CYS A 199 20.74 -6.48 20.55
N GLY A 200 20.57 -5.59 19.56
CA GLY A 200 21.66 -4.93 18.85
C GLY A 200 22.50 -5.84 17.94
N THR A 201 22.21 -7.14 17.88
CA THR A 201 22.92 -8.09 17.01
C THR A 201 22.56 -7.86 15.54
N PRO A 202 23.50 -7.98 14.60
CA PRO A 202 23.20 -7.95 13.17
C PRO A 202 22.09 -8.93 12.80
N LEU A 203 21.22 -8.52 11.88
CA LEU A 203 20.21 -9.36 11.27
C LEU A 203 20.78 -10.05 10.03
N GLU A 204 20.42 -11.30 9.83
CA GLU A 204 20.78 -12.08 8.65
C GLU A 204 19.61 -12.16 7.68
N GLU A 205 19.91 -12.02 6.38
CA GLU A 205 18.92 -12.13 5.32
C GLU A 205 18.55 -13.60 5.07
N ASP A 206 17.27 -13.91 5.12
CA ASP A 206 16.73 -15.16 4.61
C ASP A 206 16.53 -15.07 3.09
N ILE A 207 17.54 -15.48 2.35
CA ILE A 207 17.57 -15.49 0.88
C ILE A 207 16.39 -16.28 0.28
N SER A 208 15.84 -17.26 1.01
CA SER A 208 14.72 -18.07 0.53
C SER A 208 13.40 -17.30 0.49
N CYS A 209 13.29 -16.22 1.27
CA CYS A 209 12.17 -15.30 1.34
C CYS A 209 12.30 -14.09 0.41
N ARG A 210 13.35 -14.06 -0.42
CA ARG A 210 13.62 -12.97 -1.34
C ARG A 210 12.58 -12.89 -2.45
N ILE A 211 11.83 -11.79 -2.48
CA ILE A 211 10.93 -11.44 -3.58
C ILE A 211 11.69 -10.53 -4.54
N LEU A 212 11.84 -10.98 -5.78
CA LEU A 212 12.51 -10.20 -6.83
C LEU A 212 11.50 -9.29 -7.54
N GLY A 213 11.89 -8.03 -7.69
CA GLY A 213 11.26 -7.09 -8.60
C GLY A 213 12.00 -7.03 -9.92
N VAL A 214 11.33 -6.51 -10.95
CA VAL A 214 11.95 -6.18 -12.23
C VAL A 214 11.78 -4.69 -12.48
N TYR A 215 12.85 -4.01 -12.89
CA TYR A 215 12.77 -2.64 -13.35
C TYR A 215 13.39 -2.49 -14.73
N VAL A 216 12.96 -1.43 -15.41
CA VAL A 216 13.55 -0.89 -16.63
C VAL A 216 13.72 0.60 -16.43
N ARG A 217 14.80 1.18 -16.95
CA ARG A 217 14.97 2.63 -17.00
C ARG A 217 14.56 3.10 -18.39
N ALA A 218 13.64 4.05 -18.44
CA ALA A 218 13.14 4.64 -19.67
C ALA A 218 13.37 6.16 -19.61
N PRO A 219 14.41 6.70 -20.26
CA PRO A 219 14.59 8.15 -20.35
C PRO A 219 13.39 8.78 -21.07
N VAL A 220 12.79 9.77 -20.41
CA VAL A 220 11.66 10.54 -20.94
C VAL A 220 12.15 11.93 -21.36
N ALA A 221 11.92 12.28 -22.62
CA ALA A 221 12.18 13.62 -23.16
C ALA A 221 10.94 14.50 -22.95
N ASN A 222 11.09 15.57 -22.16
CA ASN A 222 9.99 16.47 -21.79
C ASN A 222 10.00 17.81 -22.58
N ASN A 223 10.98 18.04 -23.45
CA ASN A 223 11.13 19.28 -24.23
C ASN A 223 10.69 19.11 -25.70
N VAL A 224 9.44 18.77 -25.94
CA VAL A 224 8.89 18.74 -27.30
C VAL A 224 8.03 19.98 -27.52
N THR A 225 8.68 21.11 -27.81
CA THR A 225 8.01 22.24 -28.47
C THR A 225 7.58 21.79 -29.86
N LYS A 226 6.27 21.60 -30.04
CA LYS A 226 5.54 21.16 -31.24
C LYS A 226 5.71 19.69 -31.63
N VAL A 227 4.71 18.88 -31.31
CA VAL A 227 4.22 17.85 -32.22
C VAL A 227 2.74 18.14 -32.47
N ASN A 228 2.44 18.47 -33.73
CA ASN A 228 1.09 18.61 -34.24
C ASN A 228 0.33 17.27 -34.10
N ALA A 229 -0.92 17.37 -33.67
CA ALA A 229 -2.04 16.44 -33.82
C ALA A 229 -1.77 14.92 -33.75
N CYS A 230 -2.37 14.25 -32.76
CA CYS A 230 -3.36 13.21 -33.06
C CYS A 230 -4.20 12.82 -31.82
N PRO A 231 -5.48 12.42 -32.03
CA PRO A 231 -6.41 12.01 -30.99
C PRO A 231 -6.25 10.51 -30.66
N ILE A 232 -6.99 10.03 -29.67
CA ILE A 232 -7.26 8.63 -29.27
C ILE A 232 -6.69 8.28 -27.89
N LEU A 233 -7.58 8.34 -26.87
CA LEU A 233 -7.94 7.21 -26.02
C LEU A 233 -9.04 7.66 -25.04
N SER A 234 -10.29 7.43 -25.45
CA SER A 234 -11.39 7.18 -24.53
C SER A 234 -11.68 5.68 -24.59
N MET A 235 -12.09 5.09 -23.46
CA MET A 235 -13.14 4.06 -23.32
C MET A 235 -12.94 3.26 -22.02
N VAL A 236 -13.76 3.56 -21.01
CA VAL A 236 -14.13 2.62 -19.94
C VAL A 236 -15.64 2.39 -20.09
N PRO A 237 -16.15 1.15 -20.14
CA PRO A 237 -17.59 0.89 -20.34
C PRO A 237 -18.42 1.20 -19.08
N GLN A 238 -19.49 1.99 -19.24
CA GLN A 238 -20.41 2.43 -18.17
C GLN A 238 -21.29 1.31 -17.58
N SER A 239 -21.32 0.11 -18.17
CA SER A 239 -22.25 -0.96 -17.80
C SER A 239 -21.92 -1.70 -16.49
N LEU A 240 -20.73 -1.52 -15.92
CA LEU A 240 -20.33 -2.12 -14.63
C LEU A 240 -20.73 -1.29 -13.40
N LEU A 241 -21.18 -0.04 -13.59
CA LEU A 241 -21.46 0.90 -12.49
C LEU A 241 -22.90 0.80 -11.94
N GLU A 242 -23.81 0.13 -12.67
CA GLU A 242 -25.25 0.21 -12.39
C GLU A 242 -25.79 -0.99 -11.59
N ALA A 243 -25.14 -2.15 -11.65
CA ALA A 243 -25.58 -3.35 -10.93
C ALA A 243 -25.28 -3.31 -9.41
N SER A 244 -24.36 -2.46 -8.94
CA SER A 244 -23.98 -2.36 -7.53
C SER A 244 -24.95 -1.52 -6.69
N LYS A 245 -25.65 -0.55 -7.27
CA LYS A 245 -26.45 0.44 -6.50
C LYS A 245 -27.58 -0.16 -5.64
N SER A 246 -28.12 -1.31 -6.02
CA SER A 246 -29.28 -1.94 -5.35
C SER A 246 -28.94 -2.58 -3.99
N LYS A 247 -27.76 -3.22 -3.84
CA LYS A 247 -27.36 -3.86 -2.57
C LYS A 247 -26.80 -2.87 -1.54
N PHE A 248 -26.20 -1.76 -2.00
CA PHE A 248 -25.60 -0.74 -1.14
C PHE A 248 -26.65 0.05 -0.33
N CYS A 249 -27.87 0.19 -0.85
CA CYS A 249 -28.96 0.92 -0.19
C CYS A 249 -29.39 0.29 1.16
N LYS A 250 -29.31 -1.04 1.31
CA LYS A 250 -29.67 -1.73 2.56
C LYS A 250 -28.61 -1.61 3.65
N ILE A 251 -27.33 -1.61 3.28
CA ILE A 251 -26.20 -1.51 4.21
C ILE A 251 -26.03 -0.07 4.70
N GLN A 252 -26.25 0.91 3.82
CA GLN A 252 -26.25 2.32 4.20
C GLN A 252 -27.36 2.65 5.21
N LYS A 253 -28.52 2.00 5.08
CA LYS A 253 -29.61 2.11 6.06
C LYS A 253 -29.24 1.48 7.41
N LEU A 254 -28.58 0.32 7.40
CA LEU A 254 -28.06 -0.35 8.62
C LEU A 254 -26.99 0.48 9.34
N TYR A 255 -26.14 1.18 8.60
CA TYR A 255 -25.14 2.08 9.15
C TYR A 255 -25.79 3.28 9.85
N GLU A 256 -26.74 3.95 9.20
CA GLU A 256 -27.47 5.07 9.82
C GLU A 256 -28.23 4.65 11.07
N ASP A 257 -28.83 3.45 11.05
CA ASP A 257 -29.58 2.91 12.20
C ASP A 257 -28.67 2.54 13.39
N ARG A 258 -27.37 2.30 13.18
CA ARG A 258 -26.46 1.75 14.21
C ARG A 258 -25.19 2.57 14.47
N LYS A 259 -25.10 3.79 13.95
CA LYS A 259 -23.94 4.69 14.15
C LYS A 259 -23.60 5.02 15.60
N SER A 260 -24.53 4.78 16.54
CA SER A 260 -24.32 5.01 17.98
C SER A 260 -23.53 3.90 18.69
N SER A 261 -23.32 2.73 18.04
CA SER A 261 -22.60 1.61 18.65
C SER A 261 -21.79 0.84 17.60
N PRO A 262 -20.45 1.00 17.59
CA PRO A 262 -19.56 0.29 16.64
C PRO A 262 -19.70 -1.23 16.70
N TRP A 263 -19.91 -1.79 17.90
CA TRP A 263 -20.11 -3.23 18.12
C TRP A 263 -21.43 -3.75 17.57
N SER A 264 -22.47 -2.91 17.57
CA SER A 264 -23.78 -3.27 17.02
C SER A 264 -23.78 -3.28 15.49
N PHE A 265 -22.94 -2.45 14.87
CA PHE A 265 -22.69 -2.43 13.43
C PHE A 265 -21.85 -3.66 13.01
N ALA A 266 -20.76 -3.95 13.72
CA ALA A 266 -19.93 -5.12 13.47
C ALA A 266 -20.71 -6.45 13.61
N ALA A 267 -21.54 -6.60 14.64
CA ALA A 267 -22.40 -7.78 14.81
C ALA A 267 -23.47 -7.91 13.70
N SER A 268 -23.97 -6.79 13.16
CA SER A 268 -24.95 -6.80 12.06
C SER A 268 -24.30 -7.14 10.72
N LEU A 269 -23.06 -6.70 10.50
CA LEU A 269 -22.25 -7.12 9.35
C LEU A 269 -21.94 -8.62 9.43
N ALA A 270 -21.55 -9.12 10.60
CA ALA A 270 -21.32 -10.55 10.82
C ALA A 270 -22.58 -11.40 10.54
N TYR A 271 -23.77 -10.92 10.93
CA TYR A 271 -25.03 -11.58 10.59
C TYR A 271 -25.37 -11.53 9.09
N PHE A 272 -25.08 -10.41 8.40
CA PHE A 272 -25.34 -10.25 6.97
C PHE A 272 -24.44 -11.10 6.07
N PHE A 273 -23.20 -11.35 6.50
CA PHE A 273 -22.21 -12.11 5.73
C PHE A 273 -22.00 -13.54 6.26
N GLY A 274 -22.45 -13.84 7.48
CA GLY A 274 -22.36 -15.17 8.10
C GLY A 274 -23.66 -16.00 8.02
N GLY A 275 -24.72 -15.48 7.38
CA GLY A 275 -26.02 -16.14 7.27
C GLY A 275 -26.21 -17.02 6.02
N GLU A 276 -25.21 -17.14 5.14
CA GLU A 276 -25.20 -18.11 4.05
C GLU A 276 -24.29 -19.29 4.44
N ALA A 277 -24.83 -20.19 5.26
CA ALA A 277 -24.34 -21.56 5.45
C ALA A 277 -25.51 -22.51 5.17
#